data_AF-A0A819ZZK8-F1
#
_entry.id   AF-A0A819ZZK8-F1
#
_cell.length_a   1.000
_cell.length_b   1.000
_cell.length_c   1.000
_cell.angle_alpha   90.00
_cell.angle_beta   90.00
_cell.angle_gamma   90.00
#
_symmetry.space_group_name_H-M   'P 1'
#
loop_
_entity.id
_entity.type
_entity.pdbx_description
1 polymer ?
#
loop_
_entity_poly.entity_id
_entity_poly.type
_entity_poly.pdbx_seq_one_letter_code
_entity_poly.pdbx_strand_id
1 'polypeptide(L)'
;MPTTTSSSTSGSPNSHSHLPLSHTSSTLDNSVASWRSAIATEWNVRRAADKEKECVLFPLAMNPFGEDEIIAMTEVLLTGRLTLGSQVEKAEKKFAEVVGIPYVVMVNSGSSANLLAVSAITNKLRPIHCDPGDEVLVPAVCWSTSTSSPGSQ
;
A
#
# COMPACT_ATOMS: atom_id res chain seq x y z
N MET A 1 -51.99 6.95 -56.10
CA MET A 1 -52.44 8.25 -55.55
C MET A 1 -51.30 8.84 -54.71
N PRO A 2 -51.12 10.16 -54.75
CA PRO A 2 -49.84 10.88 -54.73
C PRO A 2 -49.44 11.26 -53.28
N THR A 3 -48.20 11.65 -52.97
CA THR A 3 -47.63 12.97 -53.29
C THR A 3 -46.10 13.02 -53.25
N THR A 4 -45.59 13.83 -54.16
CA THR A 4 -44.21 14.24 -54.46
C THR A 4 -43.80 15.51 -53.71
N THR A 5 -42.52 15.62 -53.31
CA THR A 5 -41.65 16.83 -53.32
C THR A 5 -40.31 16.48 -52.66
N SER A 6 -39.10 16.92 -53.02
CA SER A 6 -38.48 17.54 -54.20
C SER A 6 -36.96 17.56 -53.93
N SER A 7 -36.17 17.37 -54.98
CA SER A 7 -34.72 17.61 -55.17
C SER A 7 -34.28 19.06 -54.88
N SER A 8 -33.04 19.56 -54.84
CA SER A 8 -31.64 19.09 -54.84
C SER A 8 -30.74 20.36 -54.75
N THR A 9 -29.50 20.20 -54.26
CA THR A 9 -28.24 20.92 -54.63
C THR A 9 -28.03 22.43 -54.43
N SER A 10 -27.03 22.78 -53.62
CA SER A 10 -25.79 23.56 -53.94
C SER A 10 -25.17 24.03 -52.59
N GLY A 11 -23.90 23.82 -52.28
CA GLY A 11 -22.73 24.42 -52.94
C GLY A 11 -22.15 25.54 -52.05
N SER A 12 -21.18 25.20 -51.19
CA SER A 12 -20.28 26.10 -50.41
C SER A 12 -19.50 27.08 -51.33
N PRO A 13 -18.77 28.15 -50.86
CA PRO A 13 -17.91 28.15 -49.65
C PRO A 13 -17.62 29.49 -48.89
N ASN A 14 -16.99 29.33 -47.72
CA ASN A 14 -15.94 30.15 -47.06
C ASN A 14 -16.15 31.65 -46.73
N SER A 15 -16.00 31.98 -45.43
CA SER A 15 -14.95 32.90 -44.98
C SER A 15 -14.71 32.87 -43.45
N HIS A 16 -13.54 32.34 -43.09
CA HIS A 16 -12.58 32.83 -42.09
C HIS A 16 -13.05 33.37 -40.73
N SER A 17 -12.76 32.61 -39.67
CA SER A 17 -11.70 32.98 -38.72
C SER A 17 -11.37 31.80 -37.79
N HIS A 18 -10.31 31.07 -38.15
CA HIS A 18 -9.62 30.15 -37.26
C HIS A 18 -8.90 30.98 -36.20
N LEU A 19 -9.30 30.84 -34.94
CA LEU A 19 -8.39 31.06 -33.82
C LEU A 19 -7.73 29.71 -33.54
N PRO A 20 -6.40 29.55 -33.72
CA PRO A 20 -5.74 28.40 -33.18
C PRO A 20 -5.70 28.57 -31.66
N LEU A 21 -6.47 27.75 -30.95
CA LEU A 21 -6.19 27.44 -29.56
C LEU A 21 -4.83 26.75 -29.58
N SER A 22 -3.76 27.54 -29.48
CA SER A 22 -2.47 27.05 -29.08
C SER A 22 -2.65 26.49 -27.68
N HIS A 23 -2.92 25.19 -27.59
CA HIS A 23 -2.54 24.42 -26.43
C HIS A 23 -1.02 24.47 -26.39
N THR A 24 -0.50 25.57 -25.86
CA THR A 24 0.78 25.58 -25.19
C THR A 24 0.71 24.43 -24.20
N SER A 25 1.26 23.28 -24.58
CA SER A 25 1.84 22.37 -23.61
C SER A 25 2.98 23.16 -22.96
N SER A 26 2.60 24.06 -22.04
CA SER A 26 3.53 24.65 -21.11
C SER A 26 4.01 23.48 -20.27
N THR A 27 5.22 23.05 -20.62
CA THR A 27 6.19 22.48 -19.70
C THR A 27 5.86 22.92 -18.28
N LEU A 28 5.26 22.00 -17.51
CA LEU A 28 5.11 22.16 -16.08
C LEU A 28 6.51 22.42 -15.55
N ASP A 29 6.70 23.67 -15.17
CA ASP A 29 7.89 24.24 -14.59
C ASP A 29 8.39 23.33 -13.45
N ASN A 30 9.51 22.69 -13.71
CA ASN A 30 10.17 21.72 -12.85
C ASN A 30 11.02 22.41 -11.76
N SER A 31 10.69 23.65 -11.38
CA SER A 31 11.46 24.46 -10.41
C SER A 31 10.79 24.70 -9.06
N VAL A 32 9.62 24.11 -8.81
CA VAL A 32 9.07 23.97 -7.46
C VAL A 32 9.58 22.66 -6.87
N ALA A 33 10.28 22.72 -5.72
CA ALA A 33 10.75 21.53 -5.00
C ALA A 33 9.65 20.45 -4.96
N SER A 34 9.94 19.26 -5.46
CA SER A 34 9.00 18.13 -5.50
C SER A 34 8.30 17.99 -4.16
N TRP A 35 7.01 17.64 -4.14
CA TRP A 35 6.26 17.39 -2.90
C TRP A 35 7.01 16.44 -1.94
N ARG A 36 7.84 15.54 -2.47
CA ARG A 36 8.75 14.68 -1.69
C ARG A 36 9.75 15.48 -0.87
N SER A 37 10.40 16.47 -1.49
CA SER A 37 11.35 17.36 -0.81
C SER A 37 10.66 18.24 0.24
N ALA A 38 9.44 18.71 -0.05
CA ALA A 38 8.64 19.45 0.92
C ALA A 38 8.32 18.59 2.16
N ILE A 39 7.90 17.34 1.96
CA ILE A 39 7.61 16.39 3.05
C ILE A 39 8.87 16.02 3.83
N ALA A 40 9.98 15.73 3.16
CA ALA A 40 11.25 15.45 3.81
C ALA A 40 11.70 16.63 4.68
N THR A 41 11.60 17.85 4.14
CA THR A 41 11.95 19.08 4.88
C THR A 41 11.07 19.24 6.11
N GLU A 42 9.74 19.12 5.96
CA GLU A 42 8.80 19.25 7.07
C GLU A 42 9.02 18.17 8.14
N TRP A 43 9.26 16.92 7.72
CA TRP A 43 9.59 15.82 8.62
C TRP A 43 10.84 16.16 9.45
N ASN A 44 11.92 16.57 8.79
CA ASN A 44 13.20 16.88 9.45
C ASN A 44 13.07 18.06 10.43
N VAL A 45 12.35 19.12 10.07
CA VAL A 45 12.06 20.25 10.96
C VAL A 45 11.33 19.79 12.22
N ARG A 46 10.30 18.95 12.09
CA ARG A 46 9.55 18.42 13.25
C ARG A 46 10.34 17.44 14.09
N ARG A 47 11.28 16.68 13.52
CA ARG A 47 12.13 15.74 14.27
C ARG A 47 13.30 16.43 14.97
N ALA A 48 13.76 17.59 14.48
CA ALA A 48 14.78 18.39 15.15
C ALA A 48 14.33 18.81 16.56
N ALA A 49 13.05 19.16 16.74
CA ALA A 49 12.48 19.53 18.04
C ALA A 49 12.37 18.36 19.03
N ASP A 50 12.27 17.11 18.56
CA ASP A 50 12.16 15.93 19.42
C ASP A 50 13.52 15.56 20.04
N LYS A 51 14.64 15.82 19.33
CA LYS A 51 16.00 15.57 19.82
C LYS A 51 16.34 16.35 21.10
N GLU A 52 15.74 17.51 21.29
CA GLU A 52 15.95 18.32 22.50
C GLU A 52 15.14 17.82 23.71
N LYS A 53 14.14 16.96 23.48
CA LYS A 53 13.15 16.55 24.48
C LYS A 53 13.39 15.16 25.08
N GLU A 54 14.35 14.41 24.53
CA GLU A 54 14.57 13.01 24.88
C GLU A 54 15.50 12.86 26.10
N CYS A 55 14.97 13.14 27.30
CA CYS A 55 15.61 12.82 28.59
C CYS A 55 15.25 11.40 29.08
N VAL A 56 15.24 10.42 28.17
CA VAL A 56 15.10 9.00 28.53
C VAL A 56 16.41 8.31 28.19
N LEU A 57 17.22 8.05 29.22
CA LEU A 57 18.61 7.58 29.04
C LEU A 57 18.68 6.20 28.34
N PHE A 58 17.65 5.35 28.49
CA PHE A 58 17.60 4.01 27.92
C PHE A 58 16.16 3.62 27.51
N PRO A 59 15.66 4.09 26.36
CA PRO A 59 14.35 3.70 25.86
C PRO A 59 14.37 2.24 25.38
N LEU A 60 13.27 1.51 25.61
CA LEU A 60 13.12 0.12 25.14
C LEU A 60 12.91 0.01 23.62
N ALA A 61 12.37 1.06 23.00
CA ALA A 61 12.13 1.15 21.57
C ALA A 61 12.31 2.60 21.10
N MET A 62 12.74 2.76 19.86
CA MET A 62 12.85 4.06 19.19
C MET A 62 11.83 4.17 18.06
N ASN A 63 11.59 5.39 17.59
CA ASN A 63 10.80 5.61 16.38
C ASN A 63 11.56 5.07 15.15
N PRO A 64 11.04 4.06 14.45
CA PRO A 64 11.73 3.47 13.31
C PRO A 64 11.53 4.26 12.00
N PHE A 65 10.67 5.29 11.99
CA PHE A 65 10.32 6.02 10.76
C PHE A 65 11.37 7.08 10.41
N GLY A 66 11.78 7.11 9.15
CA GLY A 66 12.55 8.16 8.51
C GLY A 66 11.73 8.90 7.45
N GLU A 67 12.40 9.81 6.73
CA GLU A 67 11.76 10.58 5.64
C GLU A 67 11.26 9.68 4.50
N ASP A 68 11.99 8.60 4.21
CA ASP A 68 11.63 7.63 3.18
C ASP A 68 10.31 6.91 3.49
N GLU A 69 10.10 6.49 4.75
CA GLU A 69 8.84 5.87 5.16
C GLU A 69 7.65 6.82 5.01
N ILE A 70 7.82 8.09 5.40
CA ILE A 70 6.75 9.10 5.30
C ILE A 70 6.44 9.43 3.84
N ILE A 71 7.47 9.51 2.99
CA ILE A 71 7.29 9.66 1.54
C ILE A 71 6.53 8.46 0.98
N ALA A 72 6.94 7.23 1.29
CA ALA A 72 6.30 6.01 0.81
C ALA A 72 4.83 5.91 1.27
N MET A 73 4.53 6.27 2.52
CA MET A 73 3.16 6.36 3.02
C MET A 73 2.36 7.41 2.23
N THR A 74 2.96 8.58 1.99
CA THR A 74 2.30 9.64 1.23
C THR A 74 2.05 9.25 -0.23
N GLU A 75 2.95 8.51 -0.87
CA GLU A 75 2.72 7.96 -2.21
C GLU A 75 1.45 7.11 -2.24
N VAL A 76 1.25 6.24 -1.25
CA VAL A 76 0.03 5.43 -1.13
C VAL A 76 -1.20 6.30 -0.94
N LEU A 77 -1.13 7.30 -0.05
CA LEU A 77 -2.25 8.23 0.17
C LEU A 77 -2.64 8.97 -1.12
N LEU A 78 -1.66 9.43 -1.88
CA LEU A 78 -1.87 10.13 -3.15
C LEU A 78 -2.46 9.23 -4.24
N THR A 79 -2.35 7.90 -4.13
CA THR A 79 -3.03 6.98 -5.06
C THR A 79 -4.54 6.87 -4.82
N GLY A 80 -5.03 7.24 -3.64
CA GLY A 80 -6.43 7.04 -3.22
C GLY A 80 -6.82 5.58 -2.94
N ARG A 81 -5.91 4.61 -3.12
CA ARG A 81 -6.16 3.19 -2.84
C ARG A 81 -5.46 2.76 -1.55
N LEU A 82 -6.24 2.63 -0.48
CA LEU A 82 -5.74 2.25 0.86
C LEU A 82 -5.89 0.75 1.17
N THR A 83 -6.56 0.00 0.30
CA THR A 83 -6.65 -1.46 0.41
C THR A 83 -5.36 -2.13 -0.08
N LEU A 84 -5.15 -3.40 0.30
CA LEU A 84 -4.01 -4.20 -0.14
C LEU A 84 -3.79 -4.06 -1.66
N GLY A 85 -2.54 -3.83 -2.04
CA GLY A 85 -2.17 -3.46 -3.40
C GLY A 85 -0.69 -3.68 -3.68
N SER A 86 -0.20 -3.05 -4.76
CA SER A 86 1.13 -3.30 -5.31
C SER A 86 2.28 -3.04 -4.34
N GLN A 87 2.12 -2.13 -3.36
CA GLN A 87 3.16 -1.91 -2.35
C GLN A 87 3.31 -3.09 -1.40
N VAL A 88 2.22 -3.79 -1.08
CA VAL A 88 2.27 -5.00 -0.24
C VAL A 88 2.93 -6.14 -1.00
N GLU A 89 2.55 -6.36 -2.26
CA GLU A 89 3.17 -7.38 -3.12
C GLU A 89 4.68 -7.17 -3.26
N LYS A 90 5.13 -5.92 -3.44
CA LYS A 90 6.56 -5.57 -3.46
C LYS A 90 7.23 -5.85 -2.12
N ALA A 91 6.59 -5.51 -1.01
CA ALA A 91 7.12 -5.76 0.32
C ALA A 91 7.25 -7.26 0.61
N GLU A 92 6.23 -8.06 0.27
CA GLU A 92 6.25 -9.52 0.39
C GLU A 92 7.38 -10.14 -0.44
N LYS A 93 7.52 -9.74 -1.70
CA LYS A 93 8.61 -10.23 -2.56
C LYS A 93 9.99 -9.88 -2.01
N LYS A 94 10.19 -8.62 -1.59
CA LYS A 94 11.46 -8.18 -1.00
C LYS A 94 11.75 -8.92 0.31
N PHE A 95 10.74 -9.13 1.15
CA PHE A 95 10.89 -9.89 2.39
C PHE A 95 11.22 -11.36 2.13
N ALA A 96 10.60 -11.97 1.12
CA ALA A 96 10.88 -13.33 0.68
C ALA A 96 12.35 -13.49 0.23
N GLU A 97 12.86 -12.52 -0.53
CA GLU A 97 14.26 -12.46 -0.95
C GLU A 97 15.22 -12.29 0.23
N VAL A 98 14.90 -11.40 1.19
CA VAL A 98 15.74 -11.15 2.39
C VAL A 98 15.83 -12.37 3.29
N VAL A 99 14.71 -13.07 3.52
CA VAL A 99 14.64 -14.24 4.40
C VAL A 99 15.09 -15.52 3.68
N GLY A 100 15.06 -15.55 2.34
CA GLY A 100 15.43 -16.70 1.52
C GLY A 100 14.34 -17.77 1.44
N ILE A 101 13.06 -17.38 1.49
CA ILE A 101 11.91 -18.28 1.40
C ILE A 101 11.07 -18.00 0.15
N PRO A 102 10.37 -19.01 -0.42
CA PRO A 102 9.67 -18.84 -1.70
C PRO A 102 8.37 -18.03 -1.60
N TYR A 103 7.72 -18.02 -0.43
CA TYR A 103 6.40 -17.40 -0.24
C TYR A 103 6.34 -16.61 1.06
N VAL A 104 5.75 -15.43 1.00
CA VAL A 104 5.49 -14.53 2.14
C VAL A 104 4.08 -13.99 1.97
N VAL A 105 3.34 -13.92 3.08
CA VAL A 105 2.03 -13.29 3.12
C VAL A 105 2.02 -12.25 4.24
N MET A 106 1.77 -11.00 3.88
CA MET A 106 1.65 -9.90 4.82
C MET A 106 0.25 -9.89 5.42
N VAL A 107 0.20 -9.74 6.73
CA VAL A 107 -1.04 -9.74 7.52
C VAL A 107 -1.05 -8.56 8.47
N ASN A 108 -2.21 -8.25 9.04
CA ASN A 108 -2.38 -7.06 9.89
C ASN A 108 -1.61 -7.12 11.23
N SER A 109 -1.14 -8.29 11.67
CA SER A 109 -0.35 -8.45 12.89
C SER A 109 0.31 -9.84 12.97
N GLY A 110 1.31 -9.99 13.84
CA GLY A 110 1.92 -11.29 14.13
C GLY A 110 0.94 -12.31 14.73
N SER A 111 -0.02 -11.86 15.54
CA SER A 111 -1.06 -12.74 16.11
C SER A 111 -1.95 -13.35 15.01
N SER A 112 -2.31 -12.57 13.99
CA SER A 112 -3.05 -13.08 12.83
C SER A 112 -2.20 -14.03 11.98
N ALA A 113 -0.87 -13.81 11.92
CA ALA A 113 0.04 -14.73 11.25
C ALA A 113 0.01 -16.11 11.93
N ASN A 114 0.07 -16.15 13.27
CA ASN A 114 -0.06 -17.40 14.02
C ASN A 114 -1.42 -18.07 13.79
N LEU A 115 -2.51 -17.29 13.82
CA LEU A 115 -3.85 -17.82 13.57
C LEU A 115 -3.95 -18.45 12.17
N LEU A 116 -3.41 -17.79 11.14
CA LEU A 116 -3.42 -18.33 9.77
C LEU A 116 -2.52 -19.56 9.66
N ALA A 117 -1.37 -19.58 10.32
CA ALA A 117 -0.49 -20.76 10.34
C ALA A 117 -1.20 -21.97 10.95
N VAL A 118 -1.85 -21.82 12.10
CA VAL A 118 -2.64 -22.90 12.72
C VAL A 118 -3.81 -23.30 11.81
N SER A 119 -4.54 -22.32 11.28
CA SER A 119 -5.67 -22.58 10.37
C SER A 119 -5.26 -23.33 9.11
N ALA A 120 -4.05 -23.08 8.59
CA ALA A 120 -3.50 -23.78 7.44
C ALA A 120 -3.07 -25.22 7.78
N ILE A 121 -2.67 -25.50 9.03
CA ILE A 121 -2.28 -26.84 9.47
C ILE A 121 -3.52 -27.68 9.84
N THR A 122 -4.60 -27.07 10.34
CA THR A 122 -5.86 -27.77 10.67
C THR A 122 -6.85 -27.85 9.50
N ASN A 123 -6.47 -27.38 8.32
CA ASN A 123 -7.33 -27.38 7.15
C ASN A 123 -7.58 -28.80 6.61
N LYS A 124 -8.81 -29.28 6.73
CA LYS A 124 -9.27 -30.61 6.26
C LYS A 124 -9.11 -30.85 4.76
N LEU A 125 -8.91 -29.80 3.96
CA LEU A 125 -8.60 -29.93 2.53
C LEU A 125 -7.16 -30.41 2.28
N ARG A 126 -6.28 -30.37 3.29
CA ARG A 126 -4.92 -30.88 3.18
C ARG A 126 -4.89 -32.40 3.42
N PRO A 127 -4.09 -33.16 2.64
CA PRO A 127 -3.92 -34.59 2.86
C PRO A 127 -3.37 -34.92 4.26
N ILE A 128 -2.51 -34.04 4.78
CA ILE A 128 -1.95 -34.12 6.14
C ILE A 128 -2.36 -32.84 6.86
N HIS A 129 -3.13 -32.99 7.92
CA HIS A 129 -3.62 -31.92 8.78
C HIS A 129 -3.64 -32.37 10.24
N CYS A 130 -3.68 -31.40 11.16
CA CYS A 130 -3.91 -31.67 12.57
C CYS A 130 -5.42 -31.65 12.87
N ASP A 131 -5.85 -32.56 13.73
CA ASP A 131 -7.22 -32.68 14.20
C ASP A 131 -7.37 -32.25 15.68
N PRO A 132 -8.58 -31.91 16.12
CA PRO A 132 -8.84 -31.68 17.54
C PRO A 132 -8.44 -32.90 18.39
N GLY A 133 -7.57 -32.68 19.38
CA GLY A 133 -7.01 -33.73 20.22
C GLY A 133 -5.54 -34.05 19.94
N ASP A 134 -5.00 -33.58 18.81
CA ASP A 134 -3.57 -33.72 18.50
C ASP A 134 -2.69 -32.89 19.44
N GLU A 135 -1.53 -33.45 19.79
CA GLU A 135 -0.58 -32.81 20.71
C GLU A 135 0.41 -31.91 19.95
N VAL A 136 0.58 -30.68 20.44
CA VAL A 136 1.53 -29.70 19.89
C VAL A 136 2.51 -29.28 20.97
N LEU A 137 3.80 -29.48 20.72
CA LEU A 137 4.86 -29.07 21.64
C LEU A 137 5.13 -27.56 21.52
N VAL A 138 5.14 -26.87 22.67
CA VAL A 138 5.39 -25.43 22.76
C VAL A 138 6.40 -25.14 23.88
N PRO A 139 7.26 -24.11 23.74
CA PRO A 139 8.15 -23.69 24.83
C PRO A 139 7.36 -23.03 25.97
N ALA A 140 7.87 -23.17 27.20
CA ALA A 140 7.21 -22.63 28.39
C ALA A 140 7.16 -21.08 28.46
N VAL A 141 8.04 -20.39 27.73
CA VAL A 141 8.10 -18.92 27.68
C VAL A 141 7.94 -18.47 26.24
N CYS A 142 6.83 -17.79 25.96
CA CYS A 142 6.52 -17.22 24.66
C CYS A 142 5.50 -16.08 24.82
N TRP A 143 5.19 -15.40 23.71
CA TRP A 143 4.12 -14.40 23.70
C TRP A 143 2.74 -15.07 23.77
N SER A 144 1.74 -14.42 24.36
CA SER A 144 0.43 -15.03 24.64
C SER A 144 -0.28 -15.61 23.41
N THR A 145 -0.07 -15.00 22.23
CA THR A 145 -0.68 -15.44 20.97
C THR A 145 0.09 -16.56 20.26
N SER A 146 1.18 -17.05 20.86
CA SER A 146 1.88 -18.26 20.40
C SER A 146 1.23 -19.54 20.93
N THR A 147 0.49 -19.49 22.05
CA THR A 147 -0.10 -20.66 22.71
C THR A 147 -1.61 -20.52 22.95
N SER A 148 -2.27 -19.54 22.33
CA SER A 148 -3.70 -19.33 22.54
C SER A 148 -4.47 -20.54 22.02
N SER A 149 -4.96 -21.37 22.96
CA SER A 149 -5.88 -22.47 22.66
C SER A 149 -7.11 -21.87 21.99
N PRO A 150 -7.48 -22.30 20.76
CA PRO A 150 -8.84 -22.06 20.29
C PRO A 150 -9.75 -22.75 21.33
N GLY A 151 -10.64 -21.98 21.95
CA GLY A 151 -11.38 -22.43 23.12
C GLY A 151 -12.12 -23.73 22.84
N SER A 152 -11.96 -24.71 23.74
CA SER A 152 -12.90 -25.82 23.85
C SER A 152 -14.24 -25.22 24.33
N GLN A 153 -15.15 -25.00 23.39
CA GLN A 153 -16.59 -24.90 23.68
C GLN A 153 -17.30 -26.03 22.97
#